data_AF-A0A2V1GWP4-F1
#
_entry.id   AF-A0A2V1GWP4-F1
#
_cell.length_a   1.000
_cell.length_b   1.000
_cell.length_c   1.000
_cell.angle_alpha   90.00
_cell.angle_beta   90.00
_cell.angle_gamma   90.00
#
_symmetry.space_group_name_H-M   'P 1'
#
loop_
_entity.id
_entity.type
_entity.pdbx_description
1 polymer ?
#
loop_
_entity_poly.entity_id
_entity_poly.type
_entity_poly.pdbx_seq_one_letter_code
_entity_poly.pdbx_strand_id
1 'polypeptide(L)'
;MSILIILLVNLLIGGAALWLASKVLSVQLSFKETLITVAITALVAVIPLIGWIASLIVLFYLLQKYSGNDVWPDLILLVIISRIITFAAYSVL
;
A
#
# COMPACT_ATOMS: atom_id res chain seq x y z
N MET A 1 -23.45 -3.88 2.51
CA MET A 1 -22.21 -4.64 2.24
C MET A 1 -21.44 -4.77 3.55
N SER A 2 -21.04 -5.97 3.96
CA SER A 2 -20.37 -6.18 5.26
C SER A 2 -19.02 -5.46 5.29
N ILE A 3 -18.67 -4.80 6.42
CA ILE A 3 -17.41 -4.06 6.60
C ILE A 3 -16.18 -4.90 6.20
N LEU A 4 -16.27 -6.21 6.45
CA LEU A 4 -15.25 -7.20 6.16
C LEU A 4 -14.97 -7.36 4.66
N ILE A 5 -16.03 -7.30 3.83
CA ILE A 5 -15.92 -7.40 2.35
C ILE A 5 -15.24 -6.15 1.80
N ILE A 6 -15.63 -4.98 2.31
CA ILE A 6 -15.03 -3.70 1.90
C ILE A 6 -13.54 -3.67 2.25
N LEU A 7 -13.18 -4.17 3.44
CA LEU A 7 -11.79 -4.28 3.88
C LEU A 7 -10.98 -5.22 2.98
N LEU A 8 -11.55 -6.38 2.63
CA LEU A 8 -10.89 -7.39 1.79
C LEU A 8 -10.65 -6.87 0.37
N VAL A 9 -11.64 -6.20 -0.22
CA VAL A 9 -11.51 -5.56 -1.55
C VAL A 9 -10.45 -4.46 -1.52
N ASN A 10 -10.46 -3.60 -0.50
CA ASN A 10 -9.42 -2.57 -0.33
C ASN A 10 -8.02 -3.18 -0.19
N LEU A 11 -7.87 -4.27 0.55
CA LEU A 11 -6.60 -4.96 0.72
C LEU A 11 -6.06 -5.51 -0.60
N LEU A 12 -6.92 -6.15 -1.39
CA LEU A 12 -6.56 -6.75 -2.66
C LEU A 12 -6.23 -5.69 -3.70
N ILE A 13 -7.08 -4.66 -3.85
CA ILE A 13 -6.85 -3.57 -4.80
C ILE A 13 -5.59 -2.79 -4.41
N GLY A 14 -5.45 -2.40 -3.14
CA GLY A 14 -4.30 -1.66 -2.65
C GLY A 14 -2.99 -2.46 -2.75
N GLY A 15 -3.02 -3.74 -2.37
CA GLY A 15 -1.87 -4.64 -2.48
C GLY A 15 -1.44 -4.88 -3.94
N ALA A 16 -2.41 -5.10 -4.84
CA ALA A 16 -2.15 -5.25 -6.27
C ALA A 16 -1.62 -3.96 -6.89
N ALA A 17 -2.18 -2.80 -6.54
CA ALA A 17 -1.73 -1.51 -7.06
C ALA A 17 -0.29 -1.18 -6.59
N LEU A 18 0.04 -1.47 -5.33
CA LEU A 18 1.40 -1.29 -4.78
C LEU A 18 2.40 -2.22 -5.48
N TRP A 19 2.01 -3.46 -5.74
CA TRP A 19 2.82 -4.42 -6.48
C TRP A 19 3.00 -4.04 -7.96
N LEU A 20 1.95 -3.55 -8.62
CA LEU A 20 2.06 -3.04 -9.98
C LEU A 20 2.98 -1.81 -10.04
N ALA A 21 2.86 -0.90 -9.08
CA ALA A 21 3.76 0.25 -8.96
C ALA A 21 5.22 -0.17 -8.77
N SER A 22 5.48 -1.24 -7.98
CA SER A 22 6.85 -1.72 -7.79
C SER A 22 7.46 -2.29 -9.07
N LYS A 23 6.65 -2.95 -9.91
CA LYS A 23 7.07 -3.39 -11.24
C LYS A 23 7.36 -2.23 -12.18
N VAL A 24 6.52 -1.19 -12.19
CA VAL A 24 6.71 0.00 -13.03
C VAL A 24 7.99 0.75 -12.65
N LEU A 25 8.32 0.81 -11.35
CA LEU A 25 9.50 1.51 -10.85
C LEU A 25 10.74 0.63 -10.68
N SER A 26 10.69 -0.64 -11.10
CA SER A 26 11.77 -1.61 -10.88
C SER A 26 12.22 -1.74 -9.41
N VAL A 27 11.31 -1.50 -8.47
CA VAL A 27 11.54 -1.68 -7.03
C VAL A 27 11.41 -3.17 -6.70
N GLN A 28 12.40 -3.70 -5.98
CA GLN A 28 12.41 -5.11 -5.57
C GLN A 28 11.40 -5.33 -4.44
N LEU A 29 10.14 -5.59 -4.80
CA LEU A 29 9.08 -5.97 -3.87
C LEU A 29 8.33 -7.20 -4.38
N SER A 30 8.24 -8.22 -3.52
CA SER A 30 7.46 -9.41 -3.78
C SER A 30 5.97 -9.16 -3.54
N PHE A 31 5.11 -9.88 -4.26
CA PHE A 31 3.65 -9.79 -4.10
C PHE A 31 3.20 -10.13 -2.67
N LYS A 32 3.90 -11.06 -2.01
CA LYS A 32 3.63 -11.42 -0.60
C LYS A 32 3.95 -10.26 0.35
N GLU A 33 5.05 -9.56 0.11
CA GLU A 33 5.51 -8.45 0.95
C GLU A 33 4.59 -7.24 0.79
N THR A 34 4.13 -6.95 -0.43
CA THR A 34 3.16 -5.88 -0.68
C THR A 34 1.80 -6.16 -0.05
N LEU A 35 1.32 -7.41 -0.10
CA LEU A 35 0.09 -7.80 0.58
C LEU A 35 0.19 -7.67 2.10
N ILE A 36 1.28 -8.16 2.70
CA ILE A 36 1.52 -8.05 4.15
C ILE A 36 1.63 -6.58 4.56
N THR A 37 2.32 -5.77 3.76
CA THR A 37 2.46 -4.33 4.00
C THR A 37 1.10 -3.66 4.05
N VAL A 38 0.25 -3.87 3.03
CA VAL A 38 -1.10 -3.30 2.99
C VAL A 38 -1.98 -3.86 4.11
N ALA A 39 -1.86 -5.13 4.45
CA ALA A 39 -2.60 -5.75 5.56
C ALA A 39 -2.28 -5.08 6.91
N ILE A 40 -0.99 -4.92 7.23
CA ILE A 40 -0.55 -4.30 8.48
C ILE A 40 -0.94 -2.82 8.48
N THR A 41 -0.69 -2.09 7.39
CA THR A 41 -1.06 -0.67 7.25
C THR A 41 -2.56 -0.47 7.44
N ALA A 42 -3.41 -1.34 6.86
CA ALA A 42 -4.85 -1.26 7.01
C ALA A 42 -5.30 -1.49 8.46
N LEU A 43 -4.69 -2.45 9.17
CA LEU A 43 -4.96 -2.68 10.59
C LEU A 43 -4.60 -1.47 11.45
N VAL A 44 -3.45 -0.83 11.19
CA VAL A 44 -3.04 0.38 11.91
C VAL A 44 -3.99 1.55 11.62
N ALA A 45 -4.52 1.64 10.39
CA ALA A 45 -5.45 2.68 10.00
C ALA A 45 -6.83 2.59 10.70
N VAL A 46 -7.20 1.43 11.26
CA VAL A 46 -8.46 1.26 12.02
C VAL A 46 -8.45 2.09 13.32
N ILE A 47 -7.28 2.50 13.82
CA ILE A 47 -7.16 3.29 15.05
C ILE A 47 -7.72 4.71 14.81
N PRO A 48 -8.85 5.10 15.44
CA PRO A 48 -9.66 6.26 15.03
C PRO A 48 -9.03 7.64 15.32
N LEU A 49 -7.96 7.71 16.11
CA LEU A 49 -7.33 8.99 16.49
C LEU A 49 -6.00 9.26 15.75
N ILE A 50 -5.10 8.26 15.72
CA ILE A 50 -3.72 8.40 15.22
C ILE A 50 -3.43 7.41 14.07
N GLY A 51 -4.36 6.51 13.77
CA GLY A 51 -4.16 5.42 12.81
C GLY A 51 -3.79 5.89 11.41
N TRP A 52 -4.25 7.06 10.98
CA TRP A 52 -3.90 7.60 9.67
C TRP A 52 -2.42 8.02 9.56
N ILE A 53 -1.85 8.67 10.58
CA ILE A 53 -0.41 9.01 10.60
C ILE A 53 0.41 7.73 10.82
N ALA A 54 0.00 6.93 11.81
CA ALA A 54 0.72 5.71 12.16
C ALA A 54 0.75 4.71 11.00
N SER A 55 -0.36 4.55 10.26
CA SER A 55 -0.41 3.67 9.09
C SER A 55 0.53 4.15 7.97
N LEU A 56 0.66 5.46 7.78
CA LEU A 56 1.57 6.04 6.80
C LEU A 56 3.03 5.81 7.18
N ILE A 57 3.39 6.01 8.45
CA ILE A 57 4.73 5.69 8.96
C ILE A 57 5.02 4.20 8.79
N VAL A 58 4.08 3.32 9.18
CA VAL A 58 4.23 1.87 9.07
C VAL A 58 4.35 1.43 7.60
N LEU A 59 3.60 2.06 6.70
CA LEU A 59 3.68 1.78 5.26
C LEU A 59 5.10 2.04 4.73
N PHE A 60 5.63 3.24 4.96
CA PHE A 60 6.98 3.60 4.50
C PHE A 60 8.06 2.77 5.19
N TYR A 61 7.90 2.49 6.50
CA TYR A 61 8.82 1.64 7.23
C TYR A 61 8.88 0.22 6.67
N LEU A 62 7.72 -0.40 6.40
CA LEU A 62 7.65 -1.75 5.81
C LEU A 62 8.17 -1.75 4.37
N LEU A 63 7.82 -0.76 3.57
CA LEU A 63 8.34 -0.60 2.22
C LEU A 63 9.86 -0.47 2.20
N GLN A 64 10.45 0.34 3.08
CA GLN A 64 11.89 0.48 3.23
C GLN A 64 12.53 -0.85 3.67
N LYS A 65 11.93 -1.52 4.64
CA LYS A 65 12.40 -2.81 5.15
C LYS A 65 12.41 -3.90 4.08
N TYR A 66 11.39 -3.96 3.23
CA TYR A 66 11.28 -5.01 2.20
C TYR A 66 12.02 -4.68 0.91
N SER A 67 11.99 -3.42 0.47
CA SER A 67 12.63 -3.03 -0.79
C SER A 67 14.13 -2.71 -0.66
N GLY A 68 14.58 -2.32 0.54
CA GLY A 68 15.94 -1.81 0.76
C GLY A 68 16.20 -0.43 0.13
N ASN A 69 15.20 0.21 -0.47
CA ASN A 69 15.33 1.52 -1.12
C ASN A 69 15.12 2.68 -0.14
N ASP A 70 15.66 3.85 -0.52
CA ASP A 70 15.50 5.07 0.25
C ASP A 70 14.05 5.58 0.23
N VAL A 71 13.60 6.12 1.37
CA VAL A 71 12.22 6.65 1.53
C VAL A 71 11.94 7.76 0.52
N TRP A 72 12.92 8.63 0.31
CA TRP A 72 12.87 9.68 -0.69
C TRP A 72 14.11 9.56 -1.59
N PRO A 73 13.93 9.52 -2.93
CA PRO A 73 12.69 9.74 -3.68
C PRO A 73 11.88 8.46 -4.00
N ASP A 74 12.47 7.28 -3.89
CA ASP A 74 11.97 6.07 -4.53
C ASP A 74 10.64 5.55 -3.95
N LEU A 75 10.55 5.41 -2.63
CA LEU A 75 9.32 4.90 -2.00
C LEU A 75 8.16 5.89 -2.09
N ILE A 76 8.45 7.19 -2.07
CA ILE A 76 7.42 8.21 -2.28
C ILE A 76 6.86 8.11 -3.70
N LEU A 77 7.73 7.93 -4.70
CA LEU A 77 7.29 7.73 -6.08
C LEU A 77 6.45 6.44 -6.22
N LEU A 78 6.85 5.37 -5.54
CA LEU A 78 6.09 4.11 -5.47
C LEU A 78 4.68 4.30 -4.93
N VAL A 79 4.54 5.01 -3.81
CA VAL A 79 3.23 5.27 -3.20
C VAL A 79 2.38 6.20 -4.08
N ILE A 80 2.99 7.16 -4.77
CA ILE A 80 2.27 8.04 -5.70
C ILE A 80 1.73 7.24 -6.89
N ILE A 81 2.57 6.40 -7.52
CA ILE A 81 2.14 5.58 -8.67
C ILE A 81 1.08 4.57 -8.25
N SER A 82 1.24 3.91 -7.11
CA SER A 82 0.24 2.95 -6.62
C SER A 82 -1.11 3.62 -6.37
N ARG A 83 -1.11 4.88 -5.89
CA ARG A 83 -2.33 5.65 -5.67
C ARG A 83 -3.01 6.06 -6.98
N ILE A 84 -2.25 6.37 -8.03
CA ILE A 84 -2.80 6.60 -9.38
C ILE A 84 -3.45 5.32 -9.91
N ILE A 85 -2.78 4.17 -9.80
CA ILE A 85 -3.31 2.87 -10.21
C ILE A 85 -4.59 2.53 -9.42
N THR A 86 -4.58 2.77 -8.11
CA THR A 86 -5.73 2.53 -7.23
C THR A 86 -6.91 3.42 -7.60
N PHE A 87 -6.67 4.71 -7.87
CA PHE A 87 -7.70 5.64 -8.31
C PHE A 87 -8.32 5.20 -9.65
N ALA A 88 -7.48 4.79 -10.61
CA ALA A 88 -7.95 4.24 -11.87
C ALA A 88 -8.80 2.96 -11.67
N ALA A 89 -8.36 2.04 -10.80
CA ALA A 89 -9.11 0.83 -10.48
C ALA A 89 -10.50 1.12 -9.92
N TYR A 90 -10.62 2.09 -9.01
CA TYR A 90 -11.92 2.52 -8.46
C TYR A 90 -12.78 3.29 -9.46
N SER A 91 -12.21 3.94 -10.47
CA SER A 91 -12.98 4.65 -11.49
C SER A 91 -13.69 3.72 -12.49
N VAL A 92 -13.24 2.46 -12.57
CA VAL A 92 -13.77 1.45 -13.51
C VAL A 92 -14.77 0.51 -12.81
N LEU A 93 -14.83 0.51 -11.49
CA LEU A 93 -15.61 -0.40 -10.62
C LEU A 93 -16.88 0.27 -10.10
#